data_AF-A0A1G9JMX7-F1
#
_entry.id   AF-A0A1G9JMX7-F1
#
_cell.length_a   1.000
_cell.length_b   1.000
_cell.length_c   1.000
_cell.angle_alpha   90.00
_cell.angle_beta   90.00
_cell.angle_gamma   90.00
#
_symmetry.space_group_name_H-M   'P 1'
#
loop_
_entity.id
_entity.type
_entity.pdbx_description
1 polymer ?
#
loop_
_entity_poly.entity_id
_entity_poly.type
_entity_poly.pdbx_seq_one_letter_code
_entity_poly.pdbx_strand_id
1 'polypeptide(L)'
;MKRDHARADGSARDGSAPNAICVGGPCDRMLTRIHQDVGCVQVPSRADGPPRNVTYRITSGRLHHPSSEVPFTVLVWSGAG
;
A
#
# COMPACT_ATOMS: atom_id res chain seq x y z
N MET A 1 12.01 -27.54 -27.20
CA MET A 1 12.02 -26.78 -25.93
C MET A 1 10.58 -26.48 -25.53
N LYS A 2 10.01 -27.28 -24.62
CA LYS A 2 8.71 -27.01 -23.97
C LYS A 2 9.02 -26.59 -22.53
N ARG A 3 8.59 -25.39 -22.13
CA ARG A 3 8.71 -24.91 -20.75
C ARG A 3 7.36 -25.03 -20.08
N ASP A 4 7.14 -26.17 -19.43
CA ASP A 4 6.12 -26.35 -18.42
C ASP A 4 6.78 -26.16 -17.06
N HIS A 5 6.32 -25.17 -16.29
CA HIS A 5 5.95 -25.30 -14.88
C HIS A 5 5.56 -23.94 -14.33
N ALA A 6 4.25 -23.77 -14.17
CA ALA A 6 3.65 -22.71 -13.41
C ALA A 6 4.13 -22.75 -11.95
N ARG A 7 4.64 -21.62 -11.47
CA ARG A 7 4.51 -21.23 -10.06
C ARG A 7 3.89 -19.85 -10.05
N ALA A 8 2.57 -19.81 -9.95
CA ALA A 8 1.83 -18.60 -9.64
C ALA A 8 2.09 -18.26 -8.17
N ASP A 9 3.14 -17.47 -7.91
CA ASP A 9 3.34 -16.85 -6.61
C ASP A 9 2.35 -15.69 -6.49
N GLY A 10 1.39 -15.87 -5.57
CA GLY A 10 0.33 -14.93 -5.31
C GLY A 10 0.88 -13.61 -4.78
N SER A 11 0.83 -12.57 -5.60
CA SER A 11 0.76 -11.18 -5.15
C SER A 11 0.19 -10.37 -6.29
N ALA A 12 -1.05 -9.91 -6.11
CA ALA A 12 -1.77 -9.07 -7.04
C ALA A 12 -0.94 -7.83 -7.39
N ARG A 13 -0.18 -7.91 -8.50
CA ARG A 13 0.33 -6.75 -9.21
C ARG A 13 -0.81 -6.27 -10.09
N ASP A 14 -1.77 -5.59 -9.48
CA ASP A 14 -2.58 -4.66 -10.25
C ASP A 14 -1.57 -3.66 -10.83
N GLY A 15 -1.37 -3.70 -12.16
CA GLY A 15 -0.27 -3.03 -12.87
C GLY A 15 -0.35 -1.50 -12.88
N SER A 16 -1.00 -0.90 -11.89
CA SER A 16 -1.32 0.51 -11.84
C SER A 16 -0.49 1.22 -10.74
N ALA A 17 0.09 2.38 -11.09
CA ALA A 17 1.08 3.09 -10.25
C ALA A 17 0.55 3.42 -8.84
N PRO A 18 1.35 3.42 -7.77
CA PRO A 18 0.85 3.79 -6.44
C PRO A 18 0.28 5.21 -6.41
N ASN A 19 -0.72 5.46 -5.55
CA ASN A 19 -1.37 6.77 -5.40
C ASN A 19 -1.50 7.19 -3.92
N ALA A 20 -0.97 6.41 -2.99
CA ALA A 20 -1.02 6.70 -1.56
C ALA A 20 0.30 6.39 -0.86
N ILE A 21 0.57 7.08 0.24
CA ILE A 21 1.74 6.89 1.10
C ILE A 21 1.31 6.65 2.54
N CYS A 22 1.85 5.61 3.16
CA CYS A 22 1.64 5.30 4.58
C CYS A 22 2.56 6.16 5.46
N VAL A 23 2.01 6.70 6.54
CA VAL A 23 2.71 7.52 7.53
C VAL A 23 2.50 6.94 8.92
N GLY A 24 3.61 6.64 9.59
CA GLY A 24 3.66 5.95 10.86
C GLY A 24 3.35 4.45 10.75
N GLY A 25 3.48 3.74 11.88
CA GLY A 25 3.14 2.33 12.00
C GLY A 25 4.05 1.38 11.20
N PRO A 26 3.63 0.11 11.06
CA PRO A 26 4.45 -0.95 10.46
C PRO A 26 4.77 -0.80 8.97
N CYS A 27 4.08 0.09 8.26
CA CYS A 27 4.27 0.37 6.84
C CYS A 27 4.74 1.81 6.58
N ASP A 28 5.41 2.45 7.54
CA ASP A 28 5.87 3.85 7.38
C ASP A 28 6.64 4.06 6.07
N ARG A 29 6.31 5.14 5.36
CA ARG A 29 6.84 5.54 4.04
C ARG A 29 6.55 4.58 2.89
N MET A 30 5.75 3.54 3.10
CA MET A 30 5.39 2.61 2.04
C MET A 30 4.37 3.24 1.09
N LEU A 31 4.69 3.18 -0.22
CA LEU A 31 3.75 3.55 -1.27
C LEU A 31 2.81 2.38 -1.58
N THR A 32 1.53 2.69 -1.73
CA THR A 32 0.50 1.69 -2.06
C THR A 32 -0.54 2.29 -3.01
N ARG A 33 -1.38 1.42 -3.55
CA ARG A 33 -2.55 1.82 -4.31
C ARG A 33 -3.81 1.62 -3.49
N ILE A 34 -4.66 2.64 -3.47
CA ILE A 34 -6.00 2.60 -2.91
C ILE A 34 -7.01 2.97 -3.98
N HIS A 35 -8.22 2.41 -3.87
CA HIS A 35 -9.33 2.65 -4.79
C HIS A 35 -10.49 3.42 -4.13
N GLN A 36 -10.32 3.80 -2.87
CA GLN A 36 -11.29 4.53 -2.07
C GLN A 36 -10.68 5.85 -1.59
N ASP A 37 -11.51 6.88 -1.42
CA ASP A 37 -11.07 8.22 -1.05
C ASP A 37 -11.21 8.56 0.44
N VAL A 38 -12.03 7.78 1.17
CA VAL A 38 -12.34 8.01 2.59
C VAL A 38 -12.41 6.70 3.39
N GLY A 39 -12.32 6.80 4.72
CA GLY A 39 -12.43 5.67 5.63
C GLY A 39 -11.07 5.05 5.96
N CYS A 40 -11.07 3.73 6.18
CA CYS A 40 -9.87 2.95 6.47
C CYS A 40 -9.57 1.96 5.35
N VAL A 41 -8.28 1.71 5.11
CA VAL A 41 -7.77 0.72 4.18
C VAL A 41 -6.90 -0.29 4.91
N GLN A 42 -6.98 -1.55 4.46
CA GLN A 42 -6.08 -2.60 4.89
C GLN A 42 -4.86 -2.59 3.98
N VAL A 43 -3.69 -2.43 4.57
CA VAL A 43 -2.42 -2.42 3.86
C VAL A 43 -1.66 -3.71 4.23
N PRO A 44 -1.24 -4.52 3.25
CA PRO A 44 -0.46 -5.72 3.54
C PRO A 44 0.93 -5.33 4.04
N SER A 45 1.24 -5.68 5.28
CA SER A 45 2.56 -5.51 5.88
C SER A 45 3.35 -6.81 5.82
N ARG A 46 4.57 -6.73 5.30
CA ARG A 46 5.59 -7.77 5.39
C ARG A 46 6.67 -7.43 6.43
N ALA A 47 6.38 -6.53 7.36
CA ALA A 47 7.28 -6.22 8.48
C ALA A 47 7.59 -7.51 9.27
N ASP A 48 8.80 -7.61 9.81
CA ASP A 48 9.38 -8.82 10.42
C ASP A 48 8.35 -9.68 11.16
N GLY A 49 7.95 -10.80 10.54
CA GLY A 49 6.89 -11.67 11.03
C GLY A 49 5.97 -12.21 9.93
N PRO A 50 4.89 -12.93 10.32
CA PRO A 50 3.90 -13.40 9.38
C PRO A 50 3.21 -12.22 8.67
N PRO A 51 2.85 -12.36 7.39
CA PRO A 51 2.12 -11.34 6.66
C PRO A 51 0.85 -10.96 7.41
N ARG A 52 0.67 -9.67 7.66
CA ARG A 52 -0.51 -9.14 8.36
C ARG A 52 -1.06 -7.95 7.62
N ASN A 53 -2.39 -7.86 7.58
CA ASN A 53 -3.07 -6.66 7.12
C ASN A 53 -3.10 -5.66 8.28
N VAL A 54 -2.62 -4.45 8.03
CA VAL A 54 -2.61 -3.36 9.00
C VAL A 54 -3.53 -2.24 8.54
N THR A 55 -4.31 -1.72 9.48
CA THR A 55 -5.29 -0.67 9.20
C THR A 55 -4.61 0.70 9.14
N TYR A 56 -4.91 1.44 8.07
CA TYR A 56 -4.56 2.84 7.93
C TYR A 56 -5.82 3.65 7.63
N ARG A 57 -5.88 4.88 8.16
CA ARG A 57 -6.96 5.83 7.88
C ARG A 57 -6.56 6.73 6.73
N ILE A 58 -7.47 6.90 5.78
CA ILE A 58 -7.31 7.84 4.67
C ILE A 58 -7.53 9.26 5.17
N THR A 59 -6.65 10.18 4.76
CA THR A 59 -6.74 11.59 5.12
C THR A 59 -6.94 12.47 3.89
N SER A 60 -7.35 13.73 4.12
CA SER A 60 -7.32 14.78 3.10
C SER A 60 -5.90 15.26 2.79
N GLY A 61 -4.90 14.82 3.55
CA GLY A 61 -3.49 15.15 3.32
C GLY A 61 -3.00 14.64 1.97
N ARG A 62 -2.18 15.46 1.31
CA ARG A 62 -1.56 15.16 0.02
C ARG A 62 -0.07 15.45 0.12
N LEU A 63 0.76 14.53 -0.36
CA LEU A 63 2.21 14.65 -0.36
C LEU A 63 2.71 14.63 -1.81
N HIS A 64 3.30 15.74 -2.24
CA HIS A 64 3.93 15.83 -3.55
C HIS A 64 5.35 15.25 -3.48
N HIS A 65 5.67 14.33 -4.39
CA HIS A 65 7.02 13.81 -4.53
C HIS A 65 7.55 14.16 -5.93
N PRO A 66 8.80 14.63 -6.09
CA PRO A 66 9.33 15.04 -7.40
C PRO A 66 9.28 13.96 -8.49
N SER A 67 9.21 12.68 -8.11
CA SER A 67 9.13 11.56 -9.07
C SER A 67 7.70 11.25 -9.54
N SER A 68 6.69 12.01 -9.13
CA SER A 68 5.29 11.80 -9.50
C SER A 68 4.65 13.13 -9.85
N GLU A 69 3.97 13.18 -10.99
CA GLU A 69 3.19 14.37 -11.41
C GLU A 69 1.90 14.53 -10.58
N VAL A 70 1.46 13.47 -9.91
CA VAL A 70 0.25 13.46 -9.07
C VAL A 70 0.65 13.27 -7.60
N PRO A 71 0.10 14.07 -6.66
CA PRO A 71 0.41 13.92 -5.25
C PRO A 71 -0.18 12.64 -4.67
N PHE A 72 0.54 12.03 -3.72
CA PHE A 72 0.08 10.85 -3.00
C PHE A 72 -0.91 11.22 -1.91
N THR A 73 -1.98 10.43 -1.78
CA THR A 73 -2.87 10.49 -0.63
C THR A 73 -2.16 10.01 0.63
N VAL A 74 -2.21 10.79 1.71
CA VAL A 74 -1.60 10.41 2.98
C VAL A 74 -2.52 9.47 3.75
N LEU A 75 -1.98 8.32 4.12
CA LEU A 75 -2.60 7.31 4.97
C LEU A 75 -1.93 7.35 6.35
N VAL A 76 -2.68 7.62 7.40
CA VAL A 76 -2.14 7.66 8.78
C VAL A 76 -2.46 6.36 9.49
N TRP A 77 -1.46 5.78 10.13
CA TRP A 77 -1.64 4.56 10.92
C TRP A 77 -2.67 4.80 12.04
N SER A 78 -3.71 3.96 12.10
CA SER A 78 -4.80 4.12 13.07
C SER A 78 -4.51 3.51 14.45
N GLY A 79 -3.36 2.87 14.64
CA GLY A 79 -3.15 2.00 15.81
C GLY A 79 -3.95 0.69 15.69
N ALA A 80 -3.61 -0.30 16.53
CA ALA A 80 -4.43 -1.50 16.67
C ALA A 80 -5.80 -1.10 17.25
N GLY A 81 -6.86 -1.34 16.48
CA GLY A 81 -8.18 -1.59 17.06
C GLY A 81 -8.24 -3.03 17.54
#